data_AF-A0A4U8W343-F1
#
_entry.id   AF-A0A4U8W343-F1
#
_cell.length_a   1.000
_cell.length_b   1.000
_cell.length_c   1.000
_cell.angle_alpha   90.00
_cell.angle_beta   90.00
_cell.angle_gamma   90.00
#
_symmetry.space_group_name_H-M   'P 1'
#
loop_
_entity.id
_entity.type
_entity.pdbx_description
1 polymer ?
#
loop_
_entity_poly.entity_id
_entity_poly.type
_entity_poly.pdbx_seq_one_letter_code
_entity_poly.pdbx_strand_id
1 'polypeptide(L)'
;MGIGTGRPGIDDELRTKGVSPTPPTERLREIRTTVETLRELDGPDHHTPVAMAVYGPKAQALAAEVADIVTFTLGDQPREEVARMASDFRATADPELALHIPVIGDAVAPHMAHPATDPAALRAAEALTVLPDDPVAASEEIQRRRDEIGFSYFVIGADFAERFAPVVAELGGR
;
A
#
# COMPACT_ATOMS: atom_id res chain seq x y z
N MET A 1 10.60 -1.39 -7.43
CA MET A 1 9.65 -1.07 -8.51
C MET A 1 8.22 -1.27 -8.01
N GLY A 2 7.35 -0.27 -8.13
CA GLY A 2 5.91 -0.44 -7.84
C GLY A 2 5.14 -0.82 -9.10
N ILE A 3 4.26 -1.82 -9.03
CA ILE A 3 3.45 -2.29 -10.16
C ILE A 3 2.01 -2.58 -9.74
N GLY A 4 1.07 -2.33 -10.65
CA GLY A 4 -0.36 -2.56 -10.42
C GLY A 4 -1.13 -2.58 -11.74
N THR A 5 -2.41 -2.95 -11.69
CA THR A 5 -3.29 -3.10 -12.87
C THR A 5 -3.83 -1.76 -13.41
N GLY A 6 -3.36 -0.64 -12.84
CA GLY A 6 -3.79 0.71 -13.15
C GLY A 6 -4.93 1.21 -12.27
N ARG A 7 -5.20 2.51 -12.38
CA ARG A 7 -6.27 3.21 -11.66
C ARG A 7 -7.56 3.28 -12.49
N PRO A 8 -8.73 3.51 -11.89
CA PRO A 8 -9.93 3.89 -12.63
C PRO A 8 -9.65 5.04 -13.62
N GLY A 9 -10.13 4.90 -14.85
CA GLY A 9 -9.94 5.87 -15.93
C GLY A 9 -8.57 5.81 -16.64
N ILE A 10 -7.67 4.90 -16.28
CA ILE A 10 -6.36 4.78 -16.96
C ILE A 10 -6.49 4.47 -18.46
N ASP A 11 -7.55 3.77 -18.87
CA ASP A 11 -7.78 3.38 -20.27
C ASP A 11 -7.96 4.58 -21.19
N ASP A 12 -8.62 5.64 -20.72
CA ASP A 12 -8.79 6.89 -21.49
C ASP A 12 -7.46 7.62 -21.66
N GLU A 13 -6.63 7.59 -20.62
CA GLU A 13 -5.28 8.17 -20.67
C GLU A 13 -4.38 7.39 -21.65
N LEU A 14 -4.44 6.05 -21.62
CA LEU A 14 -3.71 5.20 -22.57
C LEU A 14 -4.15 5.46 -24.01
N ARG A 15 -5.47 5.54 -24.27
CA ARG A 15 -6.01 5.86 -25.60
C ARG A 15 -5.51 7.21 -26.11
N THR A 16 -5.50 8.23 -25.25
CA THR A 16 -5.01 9.58 -25.58
C THR A 16 -3.52 9.57 -25.96
N LYS A 17 -2.74 8.66 -25.36
CA LYS A 17 -1.31 8.43 -25.66
C LYS A 17 -1.08 7.47 -26.84
N GLY A 18 -2.13 7.03 -27.53
CA GLY A 18 -2.04 6.09 -28.65
C GLY A 18 -1.72 4.65 -28.25
N VAL A 19 -1.90 4.29 -26.97
CA VAL A 19 -1.68 2.95 -26.42
C VAL A 19 -3.03 2.25 -26.26
N SER A 20 -3.15 1.06 -26.84
CA SER A 20 -4.33 0.21 -26.63
C SER A 20 -4.33 -0.32 -25.20
N PRO A 21 -5.39 -0.11 -24.41
CA PRO A 21 -5.45 -0.59 -23.04
C PRO A 21 -5.58 -2.12 -22.98
N THR A 22 -4.83 -2.75 -22.08
CA THR A 22 -4.96 -4.18 -21.81
C THR A 22 -6.34 -4.49 -21.20
N PRO A 23 -7.06 -5.52 -21.72
CA PRO A 23 -8.32 -5.96 -21.14
C PRO A 23 -8.17 -6.28 -19.64
N PRO A 24 -9.13 -5.91 -18.76
CA PRO A 24 -9.03 -6.16 -17.33
C PRO A 24 -8.72 -7.62 -16.94
N THR A 25 -9.20 -8.58 -17.72
CA THR A 25 -8.97 -10.01 -17.53
C THR A 25 -7.53 -10.46 -17.80
N GLU A 26 -6.74 -9.66 -18.51
CA GLU A 26 -5.38 -9.97 -18.92
C GLU A 26 -4.32 -9.23 -18.09
N ARG A 27 -4.68 -8.14 -17.41
CA ARG A 27 -3.74 -7.28 -16.68
C ARG A 27 -2.90 -8.02 -15.64
N LEU A 28 -3.50 -8.95 -14.88
CA LEU A 28 -2.74 -9.74 -13.90
C LEU A 28 -1.72 -10.66 -14.57
N ARG A 29 -2.04 -11.20 -15.75
CA ARG A 29 -1.09 -12.01 -16.53
C ARG A 29 0.06 -11.15 -17.02
N GLU A 30 -0.23 -9.95 -17.50
CA GLU A 30 0.79 -9.00 -17.96
C GLU A 30 1.73 -8.55 -16.81
N ILE A 31 1.19 -8.32 -15.61
CA ILE A 31 2.01 -8.05 -14.42
C ILE A 31 2.95 -9.23 -14.13
N ARG A 32 2.45 -10.46 -14.16
CA ARG A 32 3.29 -11.65 -13.97
C ARG A 32 4.43 -11.69 -14.98
N THR A 33 4.13 -11.57 -16.27
CA THR A 33 5.14 -11.56 -17.34
C THR A 33 6.16 -10.43 -17.15
N THR A 34 5.71 -9.26 -16.69
CA THR A 34 6.60 -8.13 -16.40
C THR A 34 7.57 -8.45 -15.27
N VAL A 35 7.09 -9.09 -14.19
CA VAL A 35 7.95 -9.49 -13.07
C VAL A 35 8.90 -10.61 -13.48
N GLU A 36 8.44 -11.62 -14.23
CA GLU A 36 9.28 -12.68 -14.78
C GLU A 36 10.42 -12.09 -15.65
N THR A 37 10.08 -11.15 -16.54
CA THR A 37 11.07 -10.44 -17.35
C THR A 37 12.05 -9.64 -16.50
N LEU A 38 11.57 -8.99 -15.43
CA LEU A 38 12.46 -8.30 -14.47
C LEU A 38 13.43 -9.27 -13.81
N ARG A 39 13.00 -10.48 -13.44
CA ARG A 39 13.89 -11.50 -12.85
C ARG A 39 14.94 -12.00 -13.83
N GLU A 40 14.59 -12.12 -15.11
CA GLU A 40 15.57 -12.42 -16.16
C GLU A 40 16.61 -11.30 -16.31
N LEU A 41 16.18 -10.03 -16.22
CA LEU A 41 17.06 -8.87 -16.32
C LEU A 41 17.94 -8.66 -15.08
N ASP A 42 17.41 -8.94 -13.89
CA ASP A 42 18.15 -8.90 -12.63
C ASP A 42 19.30 -9.93 -12.64
N GLY A 43 19.09 -11.09 -13.27
CA GLY A 43 20.08 -12.18 -13.25
C GLY A 43 20.30 -12.72 -11.83
N PRO A 44 21.42 -13.42 -11.57
CA PRO A 44 21.68 -14.03 -10.26
C PRO A 44 22.17 -13.04 -9.19
N ASP A 45 22.71 -11.88 -9.60
CA ASP A 45 23.43 -10.97 -8.71
C ASP A 45 22.59 -9.79 -8.20
N HIS A 46 21.39 -9.62 -8.75
CA HIS A 46 20.48 -8.54 -8.39
C HIS A 46 19.09 -9.09 -8.05
N HIS A 47 18.34 -8.30 -7.28
CA HIS A 47 16.94 -8.55 -7.00
C HIS A 47 16.26 -7.21 -6.78
N THR A 48 15.62 -6.69 -7.84
CA THR A 48 14.88 -5.44 -7.75
C THR A 48 13.59 -5.68 -6.96
N PRO A 49 13.37 -5.06 -5.78
CA PRO A 49 12.17 -5.34 -4.98
C PRO A 49 10.90 -4.90 -5.73
N VAL A 50 9.87 -5.74 -5.74
CA VAL A 50 8.58 -5.50 -6.37
C VAL A 50 7.52 -5.19 -5.30
N ALA A 51 6.94 -4.00 -5.39
CA ALA A 51 5.83 -3.58 -4.55
C ALA A 51 4.50 -3.65 -5.32
N MET A 52 3.47 -4.27 -4.72
CA MET A 52 2.14 -4.40 -5.31
C MET A 52 1.05 -3.86 -4.39
N ALA A 53 0.15 -3.04 -4.95
CA ALA A 53 -1.08 -2.61 -4.30
C ALA A 53 -2.25 -3.50 -4.74
N VAL A 54 -2.88 -4.21 -3.80
CA VAL A 54 -3.86 -5.27 -4.10
C VAL A 54 -5.09 -5.21 -3.20
N TYR A 55 -6.19 -5.83 -3.65
CA TYR A 55 -7.39 -6.00 -2.81
C TYR A 55 -8.11 -7.30 -3.14
N GLY A 56 -8.57 -7.46 -4.38
CA GLY A 56 -9.32 -8.66 -4.77
C GLY A 56 -8.50 -9.95 -4.68
N PRO A 57 -9.13 -11.11 -4.47
CA PRO A 57 -8.45 -12.38 -4.19
C PRO A 57 -7.47 -12.82 -5.30
N LYS A 58 -7.77 -12.52 -6.57
CA LYS A 58 -6.86 -12.82 -7.69
C LYS A 58 -5.59 -11.97 -7.67
N ALA A 59 -5.70 -10.70 -7.27
CA ALA A 59 -4.56 -9.80 -7.17
C ALA A 59 -3.69 -10.15 -5.95
N GLN A 60 -4.32 -10.49 -4.83
CA GLN A 60 -3.62 -11.03 -3.66
C GLN A 60 -2.89 -12.33 -4.01
N ALA A 61 -3.54 -13.29 -4.65
CA ALA A 61 -2.89 -14.54 -5.06
C ALA A 61 -1.65 -14.29 -5.94
N LEU A 62 -1.72 -13.38 -6.92
CA LEU A 62 -0.55 -13.00 -7.70
C LEU A 62 0.56 -12.36 -6.83
N ALA A 63 0.20 -11.41 -5.96
CA ALA A 63 1.18 -10.76 -5.10
C ALA A 63 1.88 -11.73 -4.15
N ALA A 64 1.15 -12.72 -3.61
CA ALA A 64 1.72 -13.79 -2.79
C ALA A 64 2.79 -14.60 -3.53
N GLU A 65 2.72 -14.66 -4.86
CA GLU A 65 3.70 -15.39 -5.67
C GLU A 65 4.90 -14.54 -6.10
N VAL A 66 4.72 -13.23 -6.33
CA VAL A 66 5.73 -12.42 -7.06
C VAL A 66 6.16 -11.12 -6.37
N ALA A 67 5.43 -10.66 -5.36
CA ALA A 67 5.71 -9.39 -4.69
C ALA A 67 6.64 -9.57 -3.50
N ASP A 68 7.56 -8.62 -3.34
CA ASP A 68 8.40 -8.49 -2.15
C ASP A 68 7.73 -7.62 -1.08
N ILE A 69 6.91 -6.65 -1.52
CA ILE A 69 6.20 -5.71 -0.67
C ILE A 69 4.73 -5.64 -1.10
N VAL A 70 3.81 -5.75 -0.15
CA VAL A 70 2.36 -5.74 -0.42
C VAL A 70 1.67 -4.66 0.40
N THR A 71 0.90 -3.80 -0.27
CA THR A 71 -0.08 -2.92 0.38
C THR A 71 -1.49 -3.34 -0.02
N PHE A 72 -2.40 -3.40 0.95
CA PHE A 72 -3.82 -3.54 0.66
C PHE A 72 -4.40 -2.18 0.27
N THR A 73 -5.28 -2.12 -0.74
CA THR A 73 -5.99 -0.87 -1.07
C THR A 73 -7.15 -0.67 -0.10
N LEU A 74 -6.86 -0.01 1.02
CA LEU A 74 -7.78 0.19 2.13
C LEU A 74 -8.52 1.54 2.01
N GLY A 75 -9.67 1.61 2.67
CA GLY A 75 -10.50 2.78 2.91
C GLY A 75 -10.82 2.90 4.40
N ASP A 76 -12.10 2.79 4.76
CA ASP A 76 -12.65 2.90 6.10
C ASP A 76 -12.85 1.55 6.81
N GLN A 77 -12.25 0.46 6.32
CA GLN A 77 -12.39 -0.85 6.94
C GLN A 77 -11.91 -0.80 8.41
N PRO A 78 -12.67 -1.40 9.35
CA PRO A 78 -12.26 -1.49 10.74
C PRO A 78 -10.93 -2.21 10.90
N ARG A 79 -10.17 -1.84 11.94
CA ARG A 79 -8.89 -2.46 12.30
C ARG A 79 -8.93 -3.99 12.29
N GLU A 80 -9.96 -4.58 12.88
CA GLU A 80 -10.09 -6.05 12.97
C GLU A 80 -10.19 -6.73 11.61
N GLU A 81 -10.86 -6.09 10.65
CA GLU A 81 -11.01 -6.62 9.30
C GLU A 81 -9.66 -6.61 8.58
N VAL A 82 -8.92 -5.51 8.70
CA VAL A 82 -7.58 -5.38 8.11
C VAL A 82 -6.59 -6.34 8.77
N ALA A 83 -6.66 -6.52 10.09
CA ALA A 83 -5.83 -7.47 10.81
C ALA A 83 -6.06 -8.91 10.33
N ARG A 84 -7.33 -9.31 10.13
CA ARG A 84 -7.66 -10.61 9.54
C ARG A 84 -7.12 -10.73 8.12
N MET A 85 -7.30 -9.71 7.28
CA MET A 85 -6.79 -9.71 5.90
C MET A 85 -5.27 -9.91 5.86
N ALA A 86 -4.51 -9.19 6.70
CA ALA A 86 -3.06 -9.32 6.81
C ALA A 86 -2.64 -10.69 7.34
N SER A 87 -3.35 -11.25 8.31
CA SER A 87 -3.10 -12.59 8.85
C SER A 87 -3.35 -13.67 7.81
N ASP A 88 -4.50 -13.63 7.13
CA ASP A 88 -4.89 -14.62 6.12
C ASP A 88 -3.91 -14.61 4.94
N PHE A 89 -3.48 -13.41 4.52
CA PHE A 89 -2.50 -13.26 3.46
C PHE A 89 -1.14 -13.86 3.87
N ARG A 90 -0.66 -13.53 5.08
CA ARG A 90 0.62 -14.03 5.59
C ARG A 90 0.65 -15.53 5.89
N ALA A 91 -0.52 -16.15 6.05
CA ALA A 91 -0.61 -17.61 6.14
C ALA A 91 -0.19 -18.33 4.84
N THR A 92 -0.10 -17.61 3.73
CA THR A 92 0.21 -18.18 2.39
C THR A 92 1.51 -17.67 1.77
N ALA A 93 2.01 -16.51 2.21
CA ALA A 93 3.25 -15.90 1.72
C ALA A 93 3.83 -14.97 2.79
N ASP A 94 5.11 -14.60 2.70
CA ASP A 94 5.77 -13.73 3.70
C ASP A 94 6.43 -12.49 3.08
N PRO A 95 5.69 -11.65 2.31
CA PRO A 95 6.23 -10.38 1.84
C PRO A 95 6.19 -9.34 2.95
N GLU A 96 6.97 -8.28 2.77
CA GLU A 96 6.88 -7.11 3.63
C GLU A 96 5.51 -6.45 3.49
N LEU A 97 4.81 -6.21 4.60
CA LEU A 97 3.51 -5.54 4.57
C LEU A 97 3.69 -4.02 4.66
N ALA A 98 3.19 -3.34 3.63
CA ALA A 98 3.12 -1.90 3.54
C ALA A 98 1.72 -1.38 3.90
N LEU A 99 1.68 -0.22 4.56
CA LEU A 99 0.45 0.49 4.89
C LEU A 99 0.52 1.94 4.40
N HIS A 100 -0.39 2.29 3.49
CA HIS A 100 -0.56 3.66 3.01
C HIS A 100 -1.43 4.46 3.99
N ILE A 101 -0.90 5.60 4.44
CA ILE A 101 -1.57 6.52 5.36
C ILE A 101 -1.89 7.83 4.62
N PRO A 102 -3.07 7.93 3.98
CA PRO A 102 -3.47 9.16 3.31
C PRO A 102 -3.89 10.29 4.26
N VAL A 103 -4.18 10.01 5.54
CA VAL A 103 -4.75 11.02 6.45
C VAL A 103 -3.94 11.12 7.74
N ILE A 104 -3.55 12.35 8.11
CA ILE A 104 -2.91 12.68 9.39
C ILE A 104 -3.77 13.73 10.10
N GLY A 105 -4.30 13.39 11.28
CA GLY A 105 -5.28 14.22 11.98
C GLY A 105 -6.53 14.45 11.12
N ASP A 106 -6.75 15.70 10.73
CA ASP A 106 -7.83 16.11 9.82
C ASP A 106 -7.34 16.49 8.42
N ALA A 107 -6.05 16.30 8.12
CA ALA A 107 -5.46 16.63 6.84
C ALA A 107 -5.40 15.40 5.91
N VAL A 108 -5.87 15.57 4.67
CA VAL A 108 -5.83 14.54 3.62
C VAL A 108 -4.66 14.83 2.68
N ALA A 109 -3.76 13.88 2.50
CA ALA A 109 -2.66 13.97 1.53
C ALA A 109 -3.21 13.99 0.10
N PRO A 110 -2.87 15.01 -0.71
CA PRO A 110 -3.15 15.03 -2.13
C PRO A 110 -2.61 13.76 -2.81
N HIS A 111 -3.34 13.27 -3.81
CA HIS A 111 -2.99 12.11 -4.64
C HIS A 111 -2.96 10.74 -3.95
N MET A 112 -3.07 10.67 -2.61
CA MET A 112 -3.16 9.39 -1.88
C MET A 112 -4.59 8.97 -1.57
N ALA A 113 -5.52 9.93 -1.48
CA ALA A 113 -6.94 9.69 -1.28
C ALA A 113 -7.80 10.65 -2.11
N HIS A 114 -9.10 10.37 -2.16
CA HIS A 114 -10.05 11.25 -2.83
C HIS A 114 -10.20 12.55 -2.03
N PRO A 115 -10.36 13.74 -2.67
CA PRO A 115 -10.53 15.01 -1.95
C PRO A 115 -11.76 15.06 -1.03
N ALA A 116 -12.74 14.18 -1.26
CA ALA A 116 -13.93 14.04 -0.42
C ALA A 116 -13.80 13.00 0.70
N THR A 117 -12.60 12.45 0.94
CA THR A 117 -12.35 11.59 2.10
C THR A 117 -12.65 12.37 3.39
N ASP A 118 -13.42 11.77 4.30
CA ASP A 118 -13.79 12.34 5.59
C ASP A 118 -12.90 11.76 6.71
N PRO A 119 -11.95 12.55 7.25
CA PRO A 119 -11.09 12.10 8.35
C PRO A 119 -11.86 11.69 9.61
N ALA A 120 -12.99 12.33 9.90
CA ALA A 120 -13.78 12.02 11.09
C ALA A 120 -14.44 10.64 10.94
N ALA A 121 -14.94 10.31 9.75
CA ALA A 121 -15.49 8.99 9.45
C ALA A 121 -14.42 7.89 9.57
N LEU A 122 -13.21 8.11 9.05
CA LEU A 122 -12.09 7.17 9.19
C LEU A 122 -11.72 6.92 10.66
N ARG A 123 -11.67 7.99 11.48
CA ARG A 123 -11.41 7.88 12.91
C ARG A 123 -12.54 7.13 13.63
N ALA A 124 -13.80 7.41 13.30
CA ALA A 124 -14.95 6.73 13.89
C ALA A 124 -15.00 5.23 13.56
N ALA A 125 -14.49 4.83 12.38
CA ALA A 125 -14.37 3.43 11.97
C ALA A 125 -13.11 2.73 12.52
N GLU A 126 -12.24 3.44 13.24
CA GLU A 126 -10.91 2.96 13.64
C GLU A 126 -10.08 2.46 12.45
N ALA A 127 -10.20 3.14 11.31
CA ALA A 127 -9.53 2.74 10.08
C ALA A 127 -8.01 2.90 10.18
N LEU A 128 -7.27 1.96 9.59
CA LEU A 128 -5.79 2.02 9.60
C LEU A 128 -5.21 3.05 8.61
N THR A 129 -6.06 3.69 7.80
CA THR A 129 -5.67 4.71 6.80
C THR A 129 -5.53 6.12 7.39
N VAL A 130 -5.72 6.28 8.70
CA VAL A 130 -5.53 7.54 9.43
C VAL A 130 -4.56 7.36 10.59
N LEU A 131 -3.73 8.37 10.86
CA LEU A 131 -2.94 8.50 12.08
C LEU A 131 -3.28 9.79 12.84
N PRO A 132 -3.07 9.83 14.17
CA PRO A 132 -3.16 11.07 14.94
C PRO A 132 -2.19 12.15 14.45
N ASP A 133 -2.51 13.42 14.71
CA ASP A 133 -1.62 14.55 14.39
C ASP A 133 -0.46 14.70 15.40
N ASP A 134 -0.69 14.24 16.63
CA ASP A 134 0.33 14.24 17.68
C ASP A 134 1.42 13.19 17.38
N PRO A 135 2.70 13.56 17.31
CA PRO A 135 3.76 12.65 16.89
C PRO A 135 4.02 11.52 17.89
N VAL A 136 3.75 11.70 19.18
CA VAL A 136 3.89 10.62 20.18
C VAL A 136 2.80 9.58 19.93
N ALA A 137 1.54 10.01 19.86
CA ALA A 137 0.42 9.12 19.57
C ALA A 137 0.54 8.43 18.20
N ALA A 138 1.04 9.13 17.17
CA ALA A 138 1.31 8.53 15.87
C ALA A 138 2.42 7.46 15.93
N SER A 139 3.47 7.69 16.71
CA SER A 139 4.56 6.72 16.90
C SER A 139 4.08 5.46 17.63
N GLU A 140 3.31 5.64 18.69
CA GLU A 140 2.71 4.52 19.45
C GLU A 140 1.76 3.69 18.57
N GLU A 141 0.93 4.36 17.77
CA GLU A 141 0.00 3.68 16.87
C GLU A 141 0.72 2.95 15.73
N ILE A 142 1.81 3.49 15.20
CA ILE A 142 2.67 2.79 14.23
C ILE A 142 3.30 1.54 14.86
N GLN A 143 3.88 1.66 16.06
CA GLN A 143 4.46 0.52 16.78
C GLN A 143 3.41 -0.56 17.03
N ARG A 144 2.22 -0.17 17.51
CA ARG A 144 1.10 -1.09 17.71
C ARG A 144 0.73 -1.83 16.41
N ARG A 145 0.67 -1.15 15.27
CA ARG A 145 0.37 -1.79 13.96
C ARG A 145 1.47 -2.76 13.51
N ARG A 146 2.74 -2.45 13.80
CA ARG A 146 3.87 -3.36 13.57
C ARG A 146 3.71 -4.62 14.41
N ASP A 147 3.52 -4.45 15.72
CA ASP A 147 3.52 -5.55 16.68
C ASP A 147 2.28 -6.45 16.53
N GLU A 148 1.10 -5.85 16.34
CA GLU A 148 -0.16 -6.59 16.34
C GLU A 148 -0.54 -7.13 14.95
N ILE A 149 -0.18 -6.42 13.88
CA ILE A 149 -0.67 -6.71 12.51
C ILE A 149 0.47 -7.02 11.55
N GLY A 150 1.69 -6.59 11.84
CA GLY A 150 2.88 -6.88 11.02
C GLY A 150 3.15 -5.90 9.89
N PHE A 151 2.49 -4.73 9.87
CA PHE A 151 2.86 -3.67 8.91
C PHE A 151 4.19 -3.05 9.29
N SER A 152 5.23 -3.21 8.48
CA SER A 152 6.57 -2.67 8.73
C SER A 152 6.91 -1.47 7.85
N TYR A 153 6.32 -1.39 6.66
CA TYR A 153 6.59 -0.32 5.69
C TYR A 153 5.44 0.69 5.67
N PHE A 154 5.69 1.96 5.99
CA PHE A 154 4.65 2.99 6.04
C PHE A 154 4.84 4.00 4.93
N VAL A 155 3.78 4.25 4.15
CA VAL A 155 3.78 5.24 3.08
C VAL A 155 2.94 6.42 3.50
N ILE A 156 3.56 7.59 3.55
CA ILE A 156 2.95 8.84 4.01
C ILE A 156 3.14 9.90 2.93
N GLY A 157 2.15 10.77 2.76
CA GLY A 157 2.21 11.85 1.78
C GLY A 157 3.37 12.81 2.08
N ALA A 158 4.07 13.24 1.03
CA ALA A 158 5.23 14.12 1.16
C ALA A 158 4.91 15.45 1.86
N ASP A 159 3.67 15.93 1.77
CA ASP A 159 3.19 17.14 2.45
C ASP A 159 3.26 17.04 3.98
N PHE A 160 3.32 15.82 4.52
CA PHE A 160 3.47 15.58 5.95
C PHE A 160 4.92 15.36 6.39
N ALA A 161 5.90 15.43 5.50
CA ALA A 161 7.29 15.08 5.79
C ALA A 161 7.88 15.82 7.01
N GLU A 162 7.74 17.14 7.08
CA GLU A 162 8.21 17.95 8.22
C GLU A 162 7.48 17.60 9.52
N ARG A 163 6.15 17.36 9.44
CA ARG A 163 5.33 16.97 10.58
C ARG A 163 5.72 15.57 11.10
N PHE A 164 6.16 14.69 10.22
CA PHE A 164 6.54 13.31 10.55
C PHE A 164 8.03 13.12 10.86
N ALA A 165 8.88 14.14 10.65
CA ALA A 165 10.27 14.11 11.05
C ALA A 165 10.50 13.63 12.50
N PRO A 166 9.76 14.09 13.54
CA PRO A 166 9.93 13.58 14.90
C PRO A 166 9.52 12.09 15.05
N VAL A 167 8.49 11.64 14.33
CA VAL A 167 8.06 10.23 14.33
C VAL A 167 9.15 9.35 13.73
N VAL A 168 9.74 9.77 12.61
CA VAL A 168 10.85 9.08 11.96
C VAL A 168 12.08 9.04 12.86
N ALA A 169 12.37 10.13 13.60
CA ALA A 169 13.48 10.17 14.54
C ALA A 169 13.29 9.20 15.72
N GLU A 170 12.07 9.08 16.25
CA GLU A 170 11.74 8.17 17.35
C GLU A 170 11.75 6.69 16.91
N LEU A 171 11.24 6.41 15.71
CA LEU A 171 11.14 5.04 15.16
C LEU A 171 12.38 4.59 14.40
N GLY A 172 13.24 5.52 13.98
CA GLY A 172 14.47 5.23 13.26
C GLY A 172 15.42 4.40 14.13
N GLY A 173 15.60 3.13 13.77
CA GLY A 173 16.43 2.18 14.52
C GLY A 173 15.65 1.22 15.42
N ARG A 174 14.31 1.19 15.32
CA ARG A 174 13.43 0.21 15.97
C ARG A 174 12.58 -0.57 14.97
#